data_AF-A0A951X6N9-F1
#
_entry.id   AF-A0A951X6N9-F1
#
_cell.length_a   1.000
_cell.length_b   1.000
_cell.length_c   1.000
_cell.angle_alpha   90.00
_cell.angle_beta   90.00
_cell.angle_gamma   90.00
#
_symmetry.space_group_name_H-M   'P 1'
#
loop_
_entity.id
_entity.type
_entity.pdbx_description
1 polymer ?
#
loop_
_entity_poly.entity_id
_entity_poly.type
_entity_poly.pdbx_seq_one_letter_code
_entity_poly.pdbx_strand_id
1 'polypeptide(L)'
;PGGGYQLAKDTISSFIGRRIDYYARVNFDGFREIVDLVGGVDVDVPYTIHDEQYPTSDYGVETFHLEAGLQHLDGETALKYARTRNVDGDYSRARRQQDIIRSVADKVLNANMIPQLLPRVPQLLVAMQNSIETDMPVPLGLELSKVIKLDLIKNMQHLVLDNQYGQETFSSEGAWILVPDRTRVRAALDQFYAPITQSSSALSVAAGTPGGLRIEVLNGTSQPGAASRTAQLLESQGWPVVSIGDADRSDYGQTIVINYGAPDALVERVITDLSLEPTNARLNGLHAPSPVDVRIVVGQDILPTLK
;
A
#
# COMPACT_ATOMS: atom_id res chain seq x y z
N PRO A 1 20.44 10.50 -28.36
CA PRO A 1 19.60 9.55 -27.59
C PRO A 1 19.76 9.77 -26.07
N GLY A 2 18.68 9.81 -25.28
CA GLY A 2 18.79 9.76 -23.82
C GLY A 2 18.63 11.08 -23.07
N GLY A 3 17.43 11.66 -23.08
CA GLY A 3 17.09 12.83 -22.25
C GLY A 3 16.98 12.56 -20.75
N GLY A 4 17.40 11.37 -20.28
CA GLY A 4 17.49 10.99 -18.87
C GLY A 4 16.19 11.18 -18.09
N TYR A 5 16.33 11.46 -16.79
CA TYR A 5 15.19 11.75 -15.91
C TYR A 5 14.41 13.00 -16.35
N GLN A 6 15.08 13.99 -16.95
CA GLN A 6 14.45 15.25 -17.33
C GLN A 6 13.40 15.04 -18.44
N LEU A 7 13.73 14.27 -19.48
CA LEU A 7 12.77 13.93 -20.52
C LEU A 7 11.59 13.11 -19.99
N ALA A 8 11.84 12.18 -19.05
CA ALA A 8 10.76 11.42 -18.41
C ALA A 8 9.83 12.36 -17.62
N LYS A 9 10.41 13.28 -16.82
CA LYS A 9 9.70 14.29 -16.04
C LYS A 9 8.82 15.19 -16.94
N ASP A 10 9.37 15.67 -18.05
CA ASP A 10 8.64 16.52 -19.00
C ASP A 10 7.53 15.75 -19.75
N THR A 11 7.82 14.50 -20.13
CA THR A 11 6.85 13.63 -20.82
C THR A 11 5.65 13.32 -19.92
N ILE A 12 5.91 12.92 -18.67
CA ILE A 12 4.84 12.62 -17.71
C ILE A 12 4.09 13.91 -17.36
N SER A 13 4.79 15.03 -17.11
CA SER A 13 4.15 16.30 -16.80
C SER A 13 3.19 16.76 -17.90
N SER A 14 3.62 16.64 -19.16
CA SER A 14 2.79 16.93 -20.32
C SER A 14 1.59 15.98 -20.43
N PHE A 15 1.82 14.68 -20.17
CA PHE A 15 0.78 13.66 -20.23
C PHE A 15 -0.33 13.86 -19.19
N ILE A 16 0.05 14.14 -17.93
CA ILE A 16 -0.91 14.34 -16.82
C ILE A 16 -1.45 15.78 -16.75
N GLY A 17 -0.89 16.71 -17.54
CA GLY A 17 -1.29 18.13 -17.54
C GLY A 17 -0.91 18.88 -16.26
N ARG A 18 0.08 18.39 -15.50
CA ARG A 18 0.54 18.97 -14.23
C ARG A 18 2.06 18.94 -14.16
N ARG A 19 2.63 19.94 -13.50
CA ARG A 19 4.08 19.99 -13.27
C ARG A 19 4.49 18.92 -12.27
N ILE A 20 5.53 18.17 -12.59
CA ILE A 20 6.30 17.39 -11.61
C ILE A 20 7.41 18.29 -11.07
N ASP A 21 7.42 18.55 -9.77
CA ASP A 21 8.42 19.44 -9.17
C ASP A 21 9.76 18.75 -8.95
N TYR A 22 9.75 17.50 -8.49
CA TYR A 22 10.94 16.72 -8.14
C TYR A 22 10.81 15.25 -8.56
N TYR A 23 11.93 14.54 -8.66
CA TYR A 23 11.98 13.11 -8.90
C TYR A 23 12.88 12.39 -7.87
N ALA A 24 12.65 11.09 -7.72
CA ALA A 24 13.60 10.18 -7.10
C ALA A 24 13.74 8.95 -8.01
N ARG A 25 14.97 8.55 -8.32
CA ARG A 25 15.31 7.31 -9.01
C ARG A 25 16.03 6.40 -8.03
N VAL A 26 15.51 5.19 -7.85
CA VAL A 26 16.07 4.20 -6.94
C VAL A 26 16.38 2.93 -7.74
N ASN A 27 17.60 2.40 -7.63
CA ASN A 27 17.96 1.11 -8.21
C ASN A 27 17.58 -0.04 -7.27
N PHE A 28 17.81 -1.30 -7.67
CA PHE A 28 17.43 -2.44 -6.84
C PHE A 28 18.20 -2.52 -5.52
N ASP A 29 19.47 -2.12 -5.48
CA ASP A 29 20.26 -2.11 -4.24
C ASP A 29 19.71 -1.08 -3.24
N GLY A 30 19.46 0.15 -3.71
CA GLY A 30 18.86 1.20 -2.88
C GLY A 30 17.46 0.85 -2.41
N PHE A 31 16.68 0.14 -3.22
CA PHE A 31 15.36 -0.34 -2.81
C PHE A 31 15.48 -1.29 -1.61
N ARG A 32 16.36 -2.30 -1.68
CA ARG A 32 16.56 -3.24 -0.57
C ARG A 32 17.03 -2.50 0.68
N GLU A 33 18.04 -1.65 0.53
CA GLU A 33 18.60 -0.86 1.63
C GLU A 33 17.56 0.05 2.31
N ILE A 34 16.66 0.69 1.56
CA ILE A 34 15.57 1.50 2.13
C ILE A 34 14.64 0.64 2.97
N VAL A 35 14.20 -0.50 2.44
CA VAL A 35 13.27 -1.40 3.12
C VAL A 35 13.91 -1.99 4.38
N ASP A 36 15.16 -2.43 4.30
CA ASP A 36 15.89 -2.98 5.45
C ASP A 36 16.18 -1.91 6.51
N LEU A 37 16.46 -0.67 6.09
CA LEU A 37 16.68 0.46 7.00
C LEU A 37 15.46 0.76 7.87
N VAL A 38 14.24 0.55 7.35
CA VAL A 38 12.99 0.73 8.11
C VAL A 38 12.58 -0.54 8.87
N GLY A 39 13.41 -1.59 8.82
CA GLY A 39 13.18 -2.86 9.50
C GLY A 39 12.14 -3.73 8.80
N GLY A 40 12.11 -3.71 7.47
CA GLY A 40 11.13 -4.42 6.65
C GLY A 40 9.78 -3.71 6.57
N VAL A 41 8.89 -4.24 5.73
CA VAL A 41 7.56 -3.69 5.47
C VAL A 41 6.48 -4.74 5.60
N ASP A 42 5.34 -4.33 6.15
CA ASP A 42 4.17 -5.19 6.30
C ASP A 42 3.22 -4.96 5.10
N VAL A 43 2.88 -6.04 4.37
CA VAL A 43 2.11 -5.99 3.12
C VAL A 43 1.04 -7.08 3.14
N ASP A 44 -0.21 -6.71 2.85
CA ASP A 44 -1.27 -7.69 2.63
C ASP A 44 -1.21 -8.23 1.19
N VAL A 45 -0.75 -9.47 1.07
CA VAL A 45 -0.59 -10.18 -0.19
C VAL A 45 -1.96 -10.73 -0.60
N PRO A 46 -2.54 -10.29 -1.74
CA PRO A 46 -3.94 -10.60 -2.07
C PRO A 46 -4.18 -12.08 -2.40
N TYR A 47 -3.15 -12.80 -2.86
CA TYR A 47 -3.17 -14.22 -3.21
C TYR A 47 -1.75 -14.79 -3.16
N THR A 48 -1.64 -16.10 -2.94
CA THR A 48 -0.35 -16.79 -2.95
C THR A 48 0.33 -16.59 -4.30
N ILE A 49 1.54 -16.07 -4.25
CA ILE A 49 2.43 -15.92 -5.39
C ILE A 49 3.31 -17.16 -5.43
N HIS A 50 3.24 -17.89 -6.54
CA HIS A 50 4.14 -19.00 -6.84
C HIS A 50 4.70 -18.80 -8.24
N ASP A 51 5.94 -18.33 -8.32
CA ASP A 51 6.65 -17.97 -9.53
C ASP A 51 7.89 -18.84 -9.68
N GLU A 52 7.80 -19.93 -10.44
CA GLU A 52 8.89 -20.87 -10.70
C GLU A 52 9.97 -20.33 -11.66
N GLN A 53 9.72 -19.15 -12.25
CA GLN A 53 10.57 -18.56 -13.28
C GLN A 53 11.03 -17.15 -12.88
N TYR A 54 11.16 -16.91 -11.58
CA TYR A 54 11.61 -15.61 -11.10
C TYR A 54 13.07 -15.37 -11.53
N PRO A 55 13.38 -14.26 -12.23
CA PRO A 55 14.70 -14.06 -12.83
C PRO A 55 15.75 -13.64 -11.80
N THR A 56 16.87 -14.36 -11.79
CA THR A 56 18.05 -14.06 -10.97
C THR A 56 19.02 -13.12 -11.70
N SER A 57 19.95 -12.51 -10.96
CA SER A 57 20.91 -11.53 -11.52
C SER A 57 21.90 -12.12 -12.53
N ASP A 58 22.12 -13.43 -12.49
CA ASP A 58 23.00 -14.20 -13.38
C ASP A 58 22.26 -14.78 -14.61
N TYR A 59 21.09 -14.23 -14.94
CA TYR A 59 20.23 -14.68 -16.04
C TYR A 59 19.67 -16.10 -15.87
N GLY A 60 19.72 -16.64 -14.65
CA GLY A 60 19.02 -17.86 -14.27
C GLY A 60 17.57 -17.60 -13.85
N VAL A 61 16.96 -18.64 -13.28
CA VAL A 61 15.65 -18.58 -12.65
C VAL A 61 15.67 -19.26 -11.29
N GLU A 62 14.83 -18.79 -10.38
CA GLU A 62 14.54 -19.40 -9.10
C GLU A 62 13.03 -19.48 -8.86
N THR A 63 12.60 -20.32 -7.94
CA THR A 63 11.22 -20.32 -7.46
C THR A 63 11.04 -19.26 -6.38
N PHE A 64 10.20 -18.27 -6.64
CA PHE A 64 9.72 -17.34 -5.64
C PHE A 64 8.33 -17.76 -5.17
N HIS A 65 8.19 -18.03 -3.88
CA HIS A 65 6.93 -18.37 -3.24
C HIS A 65 6.64 -17.39 -2.11
N LEU A 66 5.42 -16.86 -2.07
CA LEU A 66 4.93 -15.97 -1.00
C LEU A 66 3.45 -16.25 -0.79
N GLU A 67 3.06 -16.58 0.45
CA GLU A 67 1.67 -16.89 0.78
C GLU A 67 0.76 -15.66 0.73
N ALA A 68 -0.53 -15.90 0.48
CA ALA A 68 -1.57 -14.89 0.66
C ALA A 68 -1.66 -14.42 2.12
N GLY A 69 -2.25 -13.24 2.32
CA GLY A 69 -2.45 -12.63 3.63
C GLY A 69 -1.33 -11.67 4.01
N LEU A 70 -1.31 -11.27 5.27
CA LEU A 70 -0.41 -10.23 5.74
C LEU A 70 1.00 -10.76 5.95
N GLN A 71 1.95 -10.31 5.14
CA GLN A 71 3.34 -10.77 5.14
C GLN A 71 4.28 -9.65 5.59
N HIS A 72 5.29 -10.00 6.38
CA HIS A 72 6.41 -9.09 6.69
C HIS A 72 7.55 -9.35 5.72
N LEU A 73 7.89 -8.36 4.91
CA LEU A 73 8.87 -8.47 3.82
C LEU A 73 10.14 -7.70 4.16
N ASP A 74 11.28 -8.39 4.15
CA ASP A 74 12.60 -7.75 4.12
C ASP A 74 12.89 -7.16 2.73
N GLY A 75 14.03 -6.48 2.56
CA GLY A 75 14.38 -5.80 1.33
C GLY A 75 14.41 -6.73 0.11
N GLU A 76 14.95 -7.94 0.25
CA GLU A 76 15.02 -8.91 -0.84
C GLU A 76 13.64 -9.45 -1.19
N THR A 77 12.84 -9.86 -0.20
CA THR A 77 11.48 -10.39 -0.42
C THR A 77 10.55 -9.30 -0.96
N ALA A 78 10.65 -8.08 -0.47
CA ALA A 78 9.91 -6.92 -1.00
C ALA A 78 10.30 -6.62 -2.45
N LEU A 79 11.57 -6.79 -2.81
CA LEU A 79 12.04 -6.58 -4.19
C LEU A 79 11.46 -7.66 -5.12
N LYS A 80 11.47 -8.93 -4.68
CA LYS A 80 10.84 -10.04 -5.41
C LYS A 80 9.34 -9.81 -5.58
N TYR A 81 8.67 -9.43 -4.49
CA TYR A 81 7.27 -9.05 -4.47
C TYR A 81 6.96 -7.86 -5.39
N ALA A 82 7.83 -6.86 -5.51
CA ALA A 82 7.60 -5.72 -6.40
C ALA A 82 7.94 -6.00 -7.88
N ARG A 83 8.62 -7.12 -8.18
CA ARG A 83 9.15 -7.44 -9.52
C ARG A 83 8.42 -8.56 -10.24
N THR A 84 7.91 -9.57 -9.53
CA THR A 84 7.23 -10.70 -10.18
C THR A 84 6.08 -10.23 -11.06
N ARG A 85 5.84 -10.93 -12.17
CA ARG A 85 4.75 -10.67 -13.14
C ARG A 85 4.04 -11.95 -13.58
N ASN A 86 4.61 -13.11 -13.27
CA ASN A 86 4.20 -14.38 -13.88
C ASN A 86 2.82 -14.83 -13.43
N VAL A 87 2.37 -14.35 -12.26
CA VAL A 87 1.05 -14.68 -11.71
C VAL A 87 -0.05 -13.77 -12.25
N ASP A 88 0.25 -12.50 -12.53
CA ASP A 88 -0.78 -11.44 -12.55
C ASP A 88 -0.50 -10.23 -13.47
N GLY A 89 0.63 -10.21 -14.18
CA GLY A 89 0.97 -9.19 -15.18
C GLY A 89 1.50 -7.86 -14.64
N ASP A 90 1.58 -6.87 -15.54
CA ASP A 90 2.29 -5.60 -15.29
C ASP A 90 1.49 -4.63 -14.39
N TYR A 91 0.17 -4.60 -14.54
CA TYR A 91 -0.69 -3.71 -13.75
C TYR A 91 -0.72 -4.11 -12.28
N SER A 92 -0.82 -5.42 -12.00
CA SER A 92 -0.76 -5.95 -10.64
C SER A 92 0.59 -5.66 -10.00
N ARG A 93 1.68 -5.79 -10.76
CA ARG A 93 3.01 -5.36 -10.33
C ARG A 93 3.07 -3.85 -10.01
N ALA A 94 2.48 -2.99 -10.84
CA ALA A 94 2.45 -1.56 -10.59
C ALA A 94 1.70 -1.22 -9.29
N ARG A 95 0.63 -1.95 -8.98
CA ARG A 95 -0.10 -1.79 -7.71
C ARG A 95 0.74 -2.28 -6.52
N ARG A 96 1.38 -3.46 -6.62
CA ARG A 96 2.31 -3.96 -5.58
C ARG A 96 3.45 -2.97 -5.28
N GLN A 97 3.99 -2.30 -6.30
CA GLN A 97 4.99 -1.25 -6.12
C GLN A 97 4.44 -0.04 -5.34
N GLN A 98 3.19 0.34 -5.58
CA GLN A 98 2.51 1.39 -4.80
C GLN A 98 2.30 0.96 -3.34
N ASP A 99 1.98 -0.31 -3.08
CA ASP A 99 1.86 -0.83 -1.72
C ASP A 99 3.18 -0.79 -0.98
N ILE A 100 4.30 -1.19 -1.61
CA ILE A 100 5.60 -1.09 -0.94
C ILE A 100 5.91 0.35 -0.56
N ILE A 101 5.71 1.31 -1.48
CA ILE A 101 5.94 2.74 -1.20
C ILE A 101 5.09 3.19 -0.01
N ARG A 102 3.83 2.76 0.04
CA ARG A 102 2.93 3.01 1.15
C ARG A 102 3.44 2.39 2.44
N SER A 103 3.73 1.10 2.45
CA SER A 103 4.16 0.38 3.65
C SER A 103 5.47 0.92 4.21
N VAL A 104 6.41 1.36 3.37
CA VAL A 104 7.62 2.08 3.82
C VAL A 104 7.22 3.37 4.54
N ALA A 105 6.31 4.15 3.95
CA ALA A 105 5.90 5.43 4.52
C ALA A 105 5.11 5.24 5.84
N ASP A 106 4.21 4.26 5.89
CA ASP A 106 3.50 3.84 7.10
C ASP A 106 4.48 3.40 8.19
N LYS A 107 5.52 2.59 7.85
CA LYS A 107 6.55 2.15 8.80
C LYS A 107 7.32 3.32 9.41
N VAL A 108 7.80 4.24 8.57
CA VAL A 108 8.58 5.41 9.00
C VAL A 108 7.78 6.29 9.96
N LEU A 109 6.49 6.47 9.69
CA LEU A 109 5.64 7.31 10.53
C LEU A 109 5.13 6.61 11.79
N ASN A 110 4.63 5.37 11.70
CA ASN A 110 4.03 4.66 12.84
C ASN A 110 5.07 4.29 13.88
N ALA A 111 6.28 3.89 13.47
CA ALA A 111 7.37 3.61 14.39
C ALA A 111 8.07 4.89 14.90
N ASN A 112 7.52 6.07 14.59
CA ASN A 112 8.09 7.38 14.92
C ASN A 112 9.60 7.42 14.60
N MET A 113 9.96 6.94 13.40
CA MET A 113 11.35 6.80 12.98
C MET A 113 11.92 8.15 12.54
N ILE A 114 11.08 9.12 12.15
CA ILE A 114 11.52 10.42 11.66
C ILE A 114 12.54 11.08 12.61
N PRO A 115 12.29 11.25 13.92
CA PRO A 115 13.28 11.85 14.83
C PRO A 115 14.62 11.09 14.90
N GLN A 116 14.62 9.78 14.62
CA GLN A 116 15.82 8.94 14.65
C GLN A 116 16.58 8.97 13.32
N LEU A 117 15.86 9.04 12.20
CA LEU A 117 16.40 9.06 10.85
C LEU A 117 16.88 10.46 10.45
N LEU A 118 16.18 11.51 10.88
CA LEU A 118 16.46 12.91 10.47
C LEU A 118 17.92 13.33 10.70
N PRO A 119 18.55 13.04 11.86
CA PRO A 119 19.97 13.36 12.08
C PRO A 119 20.93 12.58 11.17
N ARG A 120 20.49 11.43 10.63
CA ARG A 120 21.30 10.53 9.79
C ARG A 120 21.11 10.77 8.29
N VAL A 121 20.13 11.58 7.88
CA VAL A 121 19.81 11.82 6.45
C VAL A 121 21.04 12.16 5.61
N PRO A 122 21.95 13.08 6.02
CA PRO A 122 23.13 13.37 5.20
C PRO A 122 24.04 12.14 4.99
N GLN A 123 24.21 11.31 6.02
CA GLN A 123 25.04 10.11 5.96
C GLN A 123 24.38 9.03 5.10
N LEU A 124 23.06 8.86 5.24
CA LEU A 124 22.28 7.93 4.42
C LEU A 124 22.32 8.32 2.94
N LEU A 125 22.14 9.60 2.62
CA LEU A 125 22.23 10.08 1.23
C LEU A 125 23.61 9.85 0.61
N VAL A 126 24.69 10.02 1.38
CA VAL A 126 26.04 9.71 0.91
C VAL A 126 26.24 8.20 0.73
N ALA A 127 25.80 7.39 1.69
CA ALA A 127 25.91 5.93 1.62
C ALA A 127 25.15 5.37 0.40
N MET A 128 24.00 5.97 0.09
CA MET A 128 23.10 5.52 -0.98
C MET A 128 23.27 6.33 -2.28
N GLN A 129 24.33 7.14 -2.42
CA GLN A 129 24.49 8.07 -3.54
C GLN A 129 24.50 7.41 -4.93
N ASN A 130 24.93 6.15 -5.01
CA ASN A 130 24.95 5.37 -6.25
C ASN A 130 23.61 4.64 -6.50
N SER A 131 22.76 4.62 -5.48
CA SER A 131 21.53 3.83 -5.43
C SER A 131 20.27 4.69 -5.50
N ILE A 132 20.36 5.96 -5.04
CA ILE A 132 19.31 6.97 -5.07
C ILE A 132 19.83 8.21 -5.80
N GLU A 133 19.09 8.66 -6.81
CA GLU A 133 19.30 9.95 -7.49
C GLU A 133 18.04 10.82 -7.34
N THR A 134 18.18 12.08 -6.93
CA THR A 134 17.05 13.01 -6.77
C THR A 134 17.48 14.45 -7.02
N ASP A 135 16.58 15.28 -7.56
CA ASP A 135 16.72 16.74 -7.66
C ASP A 135 16.06 17.49 -6.48
N MET A 136 15.51 16.78 -5.50
CA MET A 136 14.93 17.40 -4.31
C MET A 136 16.04 17.98 -3.41
N PRO A 137 16.03 19.29 -3.11
CA PRO A 137 16.97 19.86 -2.17
C PRO A 137 16.79 19.26 -0.78
N VAL A 138 17.89 18.80 -0.15
CA VAL A 138 17.86 18.22 1.21
C VAL A 138 17.13 19.13 2.21
N PRO A 139 17.35 20.46 2.25
CA PRO A 139 16.63 21.34 3.18
C PRO A 139 15.11 21.28 3.01
N LEU A 140 14.62 21.21 1.75
CA LEU A 140 13.20 21.08 1.47
C LEU A 140 12.66 19.72 1.95
N GLY A 141 13.40 18.63 1.71
CA GLY A 141 13.02 17.31 2.24
C GLY A 141 12.91 17.29 3.77
N LEU A 142 13.81 17.98 4.47
CA LEU A 142 13.77 18.14 5.93
C LEU A 142 12.61 19.04 6.42
N GLU A 143 12.16 20.00 5.61
CA GLU A 143 10.97 20.79 5.91
C GLU A 143 9.70 19.98 5.69
N LEU A 144 9.63 19.23 4.59
CA LEU A 144 8.51 18.34 4.28
C LEU A 144 8.35 17.25 5.35
N SER A 145 9.44 16.68 5.86
CA SER A 145 9.35 15.66 6.91
C SER A 145 8.74 16.15 8.23
N LYS A 146 8.72 17.47 8.47
CA LYS A 146 8.09 18.08 9.66
C LYS A 146 6.58 18.25 9.50
N VAL A 147 6.08 18.29 8.25
CA VAL A 147 4.66 18.49 7.94
C VAL A 147 3.96 17.21 7.51
N ILE A 148 4.70 16.19 7.04
CA ILE A 148 4.19 14.85 6.80
C ILE A 148 3.75 14.24 8.14
N LYS A 149 2.47 13.93 8.25
CA LYS A 149 1.82 13.33 9.43
C LYS A 149 1.14 12.04 9.02
N LEU A 150 0.86 11.18 10.01
CA LEU A 150 0.17 9.91 9.81
C LEU A 150 -1.15 10.08 9.04
N ASP A 151 -1.92 11.11 9.37
CA ASP A 151 -3.20 11.38 8.71
C ASP A 151 -3.07 11.70 7.21
N LEU A 152 -1.92 12.19 6.74
CA LEU A 152 -1.68 12.42 5.32
C LEU A 152 -1.46 11.10 4.57
N ILE A 153 -0.78 10.13 5.18
CA ILE A 153 -0.49 8.83 4.54
C ILE A 153 -1.70 7.91 4.58
N LYS A 154 -2.52 7.97 5.64
CA LYS A 154 -3.79 7.23 5.72
C LYS A 154 -4.70 7.50 4.52
N ASN A 155 -4.76 8.75 4.09
CA ASN A 155 -5.58 9.23 2.98
C ASN A 155 -4.81 9.24 1.64
N MET A 156 -3.66 8.57 1.55
CA MET A 156 -2.92 8.47 0.30
C MET A 156 -3.77 7.71 -0.73
N GLN A 157 -4.07 8.40 -1.83
CA GLN A 157 -4.77 7.84 -2.97
C GLN A 157 -3.77 7.22 -3.94
N HIS A 158 -4.20 6.18 -4.63
CA HIS A 158 -3.41 5.48 -5.63
C HIS A 158 -4.19 5.42 -6.94
N LEU A 159 -3.50 5.60 -8.05
CA LEU A 159 -4.05 5.43 -9.39
C LEU A 159 -3.06 4.62 -10.22
N VAL A 160 -3.54 3.52 -10.80
CA VAL A 160 -2.83 2.79 -11.86
C VAL A 160 -3.65 2.96 -13.13
N LEU A 161 -3.03 3.57 -14.15
CA LEU A 161 -3.61 3.67 -15.48
C LEU A 161 -3.41 2.34 -16.20
N ASP A 162 -4.26 1.36 -15.88
CA ASP A 162 -4.28 0.04 -16.50
C ASP A 162 -5.07 -0.01 -17.81
N ASN A 163 -5.34 -1.23 -18.30
CA ASN A 163 -6.05 -1.46 -19.56
C ASN A 163 -7.48 -0.88 -19.60
N GLN A 164 -8.07 -0.52 -18.45
CA GLN A 164 -9.36 0.19 -18.41
C GLN A 164 -9.25 1.65 -18.89
N TYR A 165 -8.04 2.19 -19.04
CA TYR A 165 -7.78 3.56 -19.47
C TYR A 165 -7.15 3.65 -20.86
N GLY A 166 -7.13 2.56 -21.61
CA GLY A 166 -6.53 2.56 -22.94
C GLY A 166 -6.87 1.33 -23.75
N GLN A 167 -6.05 1.12 -24.78
CA GLN A 167 -6.08 -0.06 -25.64
C GLN A 167 -4.67 -0.66 -25.68
N GLU A 168 -4.57 -1.92 -25.33
CA GLU A 168 -3.35 -2.71 -25.49
C GLU A 168 -3.16 -3.03 -26.98
N THR A 169 -1.97 -2.76 -27.50
CA THR A 169 -1.63 -2.99 -28.91
C THR A 169 -0.12 -3.13 -29.07
N PHE A 170 0.37 -3.17 -30.31
CA PHE A 170 1.78 -3.19 -30.62
C PHE A 170 2.17 -1.95 -31.41
N SER A 171 3.35 -1.40 -31.11
CA SER A 171 3.95 -0.34 -31.92
C SER A 171 4.27 -0.86 -33.32
N SER A 172 4.58 0.06 -34.25
CA SER A 172 5.08 -0.30 -35.59
C SER A 172 6.36 -1.14 -35.56
N GLU A 173 7.10 -1.09 -34.45
CA GLU A 173 8.33 -1.85 -34.22
C GLU A 173 8.08 -3.18 -33.46
N GLY A 174 6.81 -3.50 -33.17
CA GLY A 174 6.42 -4.75 -32.51
C GLY A 174 6.51 -4.74 -30.98
N ALA A 175 6.76 -3.58 -30.36
CA ALA A 175 6.75 -3.46 -28.91
C ALA A 175 5.30 -3.45 -28.39
N TRP A 176 5.00 -4.24 -27.35
CA TRP A 176 3.71 -4.15 -26.68
C TRP A 176 3.58 -2.78 -25.98
N ILE A 177 2.45 -2.10 -26.20
CA ILE A 177 2.16 -0.77 -25.68
C ILE A 177 0.71 -0.66 -25.22
N LEU A 178 0.47 0.16 -24.21
CA LEU A 178 -0.85 0.64 -23.84
C LEU A 178 -1.06 2.03 -24.47
N VAL A 179 -1.91 2.13 -25.48
CA VAL A 179 -2.30 3.41 -26.08
C VAL A 179 -3.39 4.03 -25.20
N PRO A 180 -3.14 5.18 -24.55
CA PRO A 180 -4.09 5.75 -23.60
C PRO A 180 -5.31 6.34 -24.30
N ASP A 181 -6.49 6.03 -23.76
CA ASP A 181 -7.72 6.75 -24.05
C ASP A 181 -7.69 8.07 -23.28
N ARG A 182 -7.37 9.15 -23.97
CA ARG A 182 -7.16 10.46 -23.36
C ARG A 182 -8.39 10.98 -22.59
N THR A 183 -9.60 10.59 -22.98
CA THR A 183 -10.81 11.01 -22.28
C THR A 183 -10.95 10.29 -20.96
N ARG A 184 -10.80 8.95 -20.96
CA ARG A 184 -10.82 8.14 -19.72
C ARG A 184 -9.67 8.50 -18.78
N VAL A 185 -8.46 8.68 -19.30
CA VAL A 185 -7.29 9.10 -18.51
C VAL A 185 -7.53 10.46 -17.85
N ARG A 186 -8.02 11.46 -18.60
CA ARG A 186 -8.30 12.79 -18.01
C ARG A 186 -9.35 12.72 -16.93
N ALA A 187 -10.45 12.00 -17.15
CA ALA A 187 -11.48 11.82 -16.12
C ALA A 187 -10.91 11.18 -14.84
N ALA A 188 -10.04 10.16 -14.99
CA ALA A 188 -9.38 9.51 -13.86
C ALA A 188 -8.43 10.46 -13.11
N LEU A 189 -7.63 11.25 -13.84
CA LEU A 189 -6.72 12.23 -13.25
C LEU A 189 -7.48 13.39 -12.58
N ASP A 190 -8.57 13.87 -13.19
CA ASP A 190 -9.41 14.92 -12.61
C ASP A 190 -10.06 14.44 -11.30
N GLN A 191 -10.50 13.19 -11.24
CA GLN A 191 -11.00 12.57 -10.02
C GLN A 191 -9.89 12.40 -8.97
N PHE A 192 -8.71 11.90 -9.38
CA PHE A 192 -7.57 11.67 -8.49
C PHE A 192 -7.00 12.96 -7.89
N TYR A 193 -6.97 14.04 -8.67
CA TYR A 193 -6.48 15.35 -8.21
C TYR A 193 -7.59 16.30 -7.76
N ALA A 194 -8.85 15.86 -7.76
CA ALA A 194 -9.89 16.61 -7.10
C ALA A 194 -9.45 16.86 -5.67
N PRO A 195 -9.69 18.07 -5.10
CA PRO A 195 -9.44 18.28 -3.69
C PRO A 195 -10.05 17.11 -2.94
N ILE A 196 -9.30 16.55 -2.00
CA ILE A 196 -9.92 15.85 -0.88
C ILE A 196 -10.68 16.96 -0.17
N THR A 197 -11.85 17.35 -0.69
CA THR A 197 -12.90 17.89 0.14
C THR A 197 -12.96 16.85 1.23
N GLN A 198 -12.53 17.24 2.43
CA GLN A 198 -13.12 16.69 3.63
C GLN A 198 -14.59 16.80 3.34
N SER A 199 -15.17 15.74 2.80
CA SER A 199 -16.55 15.49 2.96
C SER A 199 -16.62 15.25 4.46
N SER A 200 -16.75 16.35 5.18
CA SER A 200 -17.64 16.48 6.31
C SER A 200 -19.05 16.11 5.80
N SER A 201 -19.21 14.87 5.34
CA SER A 201 -20.40 14.07 5.54
C SER A 201 -20.38 13.49 6.97
N ALA A 202 -19.67 14.15 7.89
CA ALA A 202 -19.90 14.12 9.33
C ALA A 202 -21.36 14.47 9.72
N LEU A 203 -22.27 14.73 8.77
CA LEU A 203 -23.72 14.85 9.01
C LEU A 203 -24.61 14.13 7.96
N SER A 204 -24.09 13.21 7.13
CA SER A 204 -24.95 12.35 6.28
C SER A 204 -24.63 10.85 6.30
N VAL A 205 -23.67 10.39 7.10
CA VAL A 205 -23.57 8.95 7.47
C VAL A 205 -24.55 8.59 8.61
N ALA A 206 -25.53 9.45 8.90
CA ALA A 206 -26.70 9.06 9.69
C ALA A 206 -27.67 8.11 8.94
N ALA A 207 -27.34 7.66 7.71
CA ALA A 207 -28.23 6.81 6.92
C ALA A 207 -27.53 5.87 5.91
N GLY A 208 -26.25 5.55 6.11
CA GLY A 208 -25.62 4.43 5.41
C GLY A 208 -25.72 3.18 6.26
N THR A 209 -26.54 2.20 5.86
CA THR A 209 -26.69 0.95 6.60
C THR A 209 -25.33 0.24 6.66
N PRO A 210 -24.84 -0.17 7.86
CA PRO A 210 -23.63 -1.00 7.99
C PRO A 210 -23.67 -2.26 7.11
N GLY A 211 -24.87 -2.77 6.81
CA GLY A 211 -25.13 -3.98 6.04
C GLY A 211 -24.62 -4.03 4.59
N GLY A 212 -23.97 -2.97 4.09
CA GLY A 212 -23.32 -2.97 2.78
C GLY A 212 -21.83 -3.34 2.79
N LEU A 213 -21.17 -3.29 3.95
CA LEU A 213 -19.77 -3.72 4.06
C LEU A 213 -19.69 -5.25 4.10
N ARG A 214 -18.62 -5.82 3.55
CA ARG A 214 -18.26 -7.23 3.73
C ARG A 214 -17.02 -7.27 4.61
N ILE A 215 -17.18 -7.62 5.89
CA ILE A 215 -16.05 -7.70 6.83
C ILE A 215 -15.62 -9.15 6.99
N GLU A 216 -14.33 -9.43 6.86
CA GLU A 216 -13.72 -10.68 7.28
C GLU A 216 -12.90 -10.49 8.55
N VAL A 217 -12.95 -11.47 9.45
CA VAL A 217 -12.18 -11.49 10.69
C VAL A 217 -11.29 -12.73 10.74
N LEU A 218 -9.98 -12.53 10.78
CA LEU A 218 -8.98 -13.59 10.83
C LEU A 218 -8.33 -13.64 12.21
N ASN A 219 -8.12 -14.84 12.74
CA ASN A 219 -7.45 -15.03 14.03
C ASN A 219 -5.94 -14.97 13.84
N GLY A 220 -5.33 -13.85 14.22
CA GLY A 220 -3.88 -13.67 14.24
C GLY A 220 -3.24 -14.02 15.59
N THR A 221 -3.95 -14.70 16.49
CA THR A 221 -3.45 -15.01 17.84
C THR A 221 -3.38 -16.51 18.11
N SER A 222 -2.60 -16.90 19.10
CA SER A 222 -2.57 -18.26 19.63
C SER A 222 -3.78 -18.63 20.48
N GLN A 223 -4.70 -17.67 20.73
CA GLN A 223 -5.92 -17.90 21.49
C GLN A 223 -7.04 -18.38 20.57
N PRO A 224 -7.56 -19.61 20.77
CA PRO A 224 -8.68 -20.11 19.98
C PRO A 224 -9.91 -19.20 20.10
N GLY A 225 -10.60 -18.99 18.99
CA GLY A 225 -11.86 -18.23 18.95
C GLY A 225 -11.71 -16.71 19.14
N ALA A 226 -10.50 -16.14 19.05
CA ALA A 226 -10.33 -14.68 19.12
C ALA A 226 -11.05 -13.97 17.94
N ALA A 227 -10.96 -14.52 16.73
CA ALA A 227 -11.70 -14.02 15.58
C ALA A 227 -13.22 -14.14 15.77
N SER A 228 -13.72 -15.26 16.29
CA SER A 228 -15.15 -15.44 16.57
C SER A 228 -15.68 -14.45 17.59
N ARG A 229 -14.93 -14.19 18.68
CA ARG A 229 -15.32 -13.19 19.69
C ARG A 229 -15.28 -11.76 19.14
N THR A 230 -14.28 -11.45 18.31
CA THR A 230 -14.20 -10.15 17.61
C THR A 230 -15.36 -9.98 16.64
N ALA A 231 -15.71 -11.02 15.88
CA ALA A 231 -16.85 -11.01 14.99
C ALA A 231 -18.17 -10.79 15.76
N GLN A 232 -18.37 -11.45 16.90
CA GLN A 232 -19.53 -11.24 17.76
C GLN A 232 -19.64 -9.80 18.29
N LEU A 233 -18.51 -9.20 18.67
CA LEU A 233 -18.45 -7.80 19.07
C LEU A 233 -18.90 -6.88 17.92
N LEU A 234 -18.34 -7.08 16.73
CA LEU A 234 -18.69 -6.31 15.52
C LEU A 234 -20.17 -6.47 15.16
N GLU A 235 -20.68 -7.71 15.14
CA GLU A 235 -22.08 -8.02 14.86
C GLU A 235 -23.02 -7.39 15.90
N SER A 236 -22.65 -7.36 17.18
CA SER A 236 -23.43 -6.69 18.23
C SER A 236 -23.52 -5.17 18.04
N GLN A 237 -22.55 -4.59 17.33
CA GLN A 237 -22.49 -3.18 16.94
C GLN A 237 -23.13 -2.92 15.56
N GLY A 238 -23.64 -3.98 14.91
CA GLY A 238 -24.36 -3.92 13.64
C GLY A 238 -23.49 -4.11 12.41
N TRP A 239 -22.21 -4.46 12.54
CA TRP A 239 -21.32 -4.70 11.41
C TRP A 239 -21.53 -6.11 10.83
N PRO A 240 -21.73 -6.24 9.50
CA PRO A 240 -21.84 -7.54 8.83
C PRO A 240 -20.47 -8.24 8.69
N VAL A 241 -20.28 -9.34 9.41
CA VAL A 241 -19.13 -10.24 9.24
C VAL A 241 -19.52 -11.36 8.27
N VAL A 242 -18.84 -11.42 7.12
CA VAL A 242 -19.14 -12.38 6.05
C VAL A 242 -18.24 -13.61 6.07
N SER A 243 -17.11 -13.55 6.78
CA SER A 243 -16.13 -14.63 6.88
C SER A 243 -15.37 -14.54 8.20
N ILE A 244 -15.10 -15.71 8.80
CA ILE A 244 -14.23 -15.86 9.97
C ILE A 244 -13.23 -16.96 9.63
N GLY A 245 -11.95 -16.72 9.90
CA GLY A 245 -10.89 -17.69 9.64
C GLY A 245 -9.70 -17.52 10.58
N ASP A 246 -8.62 -18.21 10.26
CA ASP A 246 -7.32 -18.00 10.87
C ASP A 246 -6.44 -17.15 9.93
N ALA A 247 -5.58 -16.32 10.50
CA ALA A 247 -4.59 -15.60 9.73
C ALA A 247 -3.43 -16.53 9.33
N ASP A 248 -2.53 -16.02 8.50
CA ASP A 248 -1.33 -16.72 8.03
C ASP A 248 -0.35 -17.05 9.17
N ARG A 249 -0.38 -16.28 10.27
CA ARG A 249 0.40 -16.48 11.50
C ARG A 249 -0.43 -16.16 12.75
N SER A 250 0.02 -16.64 13.91
CA SER A 250 -0.74 -16.60 15.18
C SER A 250 -0.07 -15.79 16.30
N ASP A 251 0.95 -15.00 15.97
CA ASP A 251 1.74 -14.20 16.91
C ASP A 251 1.64 -12.69 16.63
N TYR A 252 0.55 -12.24 15.99
CA TYR A 252 0.28 -10.81 15.79
C TYR A 252 0.16 -10.09 17.13
N GLY A 253 1.08 -9.18 17.42
CA GLY A 253 1.03 -8.35 18.63
C GLY A 253 -0.06 -7.28 18.59
N GLN A 254 -0.44 -6.82 17.39
CA GLN A 254 -1.41 -5.76 17.17
C GLN A 254 -2.49 -6.20 16.18
N THR A 255 -3.71 -5.73 16.37
CA THR A 255 -4.83 -5.97 15.47
C THR A 255 -4.71 -5.05 14.27
N ILE A 256 -4.88 -5.61 13.07
CA ILE A 256 -4.67 -4.92 11.81
C ILE A 256 -5.96 -4.95 10.98
N VAL A 257 -6.44 -3.78 10.60
CA VAL A 257 -7.61 -3.53 9.76
C VAL A 257 -7.13 -3.13 8.37
N ILE A 258 -7.42 -3.94 7.36
CA ILE A 258 -7.05 -3.74 5.97
C ILE A 258 -8.28 -3.23 5.21
N ASN A 259 -8.19 -2.03 4.63
CA ASN A 259 -9.25 -1.43 3.82
C ASN A 259 -9.02 -1.69 2.32
N TYR A 260 -9.91 -2.42 1.65
CA TYR A 260 -9.84 -2.71 0.21
C TYR A 260 -10.65 -1.73 -0.68
N GLY A 261 -11.29 -0.71 -0.09
CA GLY A 261 -12.15 0.23 -0.82
C GLY A 261 -13.42 0.66 -0.09
N ALA A 262 -13.56 0.31 1.18
CA ALA A 262 -14.61 0.85 2.04
C ALA A 262 -14.38 2.36 2.29
N PRO A 263 -15.46 3.17 2.41
CA PRO A 263 -15.36 4.57 2.82
C PRO A 263 -14.60 4.73 4.14
N ASP A 264 -13.62 5.64 4.18
CA ASP A 264 -12.74 5.83 5.35
C ASP A 264 -13.52 6.05 6.65
N ALA A 265 -14.60 6.82 6.60
CA ALA A 265 -15.44 7.08 7.77
C ALA A 265 -16.04 5.80 8.38
N LEU A 266 -16.33 4.77 7.56
CA LEU A 266 -16.83 3.49 8.05
C LEU A 266 -15.69 2.66 8.66
N VAL A 267 -14.50 2.68 8.05
CA VAL A 267 -13.32 1.98 8.58
C VAL A 267 -12.87 2.59 9.92
N GLU A 268 -12.84 3.91 10.04
CA GLU A 268 -12.53 4.60 11.31
C GLU A 268 -13.57 4.27 12.39
N ARG A 269 -14.85 4.10 12.00
CA ARG A 269 -15.88 3.65 12.93
C ARG A 269 -15.65 2.20 13.37
N VAL A 270 -15.29 1.28 12.49
CA VAL A 270 -14.90 -0.10 12.84
C VAL A 270 -13.73 -0.10 13.83
N ILE A 271 -12.67 0.68 13.56
CA ILE A 271 -11.50 0.82 14.44
C ILE A 271 -11.90 1.33 15.82
N THR A 272 -12.76 2.35 15.86
CA THR A 272 -13.29 2.94 17.11
C THR A 272 -14.14 1.93 17.90
N ASP A 273 -15.03 1.23 17.20
CA ASP A 273 -15.95 0.24 17.78
C ASP A 273 -15.18 -0.96 18.37
N LEU A 274 -14.02 -1.30 17.81
CA LEU A 274 -13.08 -2.29 18.35
C LEU A 274 -12.14 -1.75 19.44
N SER A 275 -12.22 -0.46 19.77
CA SER A 275 -11.33 0.22 20.73
C SER A 275 -9.84 0.10 20.37
N LEU A 276 -9.51 0.12 19.08
CA LEU A 276 -8.13 0.06 18.59
C LEU A 276 -7.51 1.45 18.54
N GLU A 277 -6.21 1.52 18.85
CA GLU A 277 -5.47 2.78 18.73
C GLU A 277 -5.39 3.19 17.24
N PRO A 278 -5.85 4.42 16.87
CA PRO A 278 -6.08 4.81 15.48
C PRO A 278 -4.88 4.71 14.54
N THR A 279 -3.64 4.70 15.06
CA THR A 279 -2.42 4.72 14.25
C THR A 279 -1.89 3.33 13.93
N ASN A 280 -2.15 2.33 14.77
CA ASN A 280 -1.45 1.05 14.68
C ASN A 280 -2.23 -0.02 13.89
N ALA A 281 -3.51 0.24 13.65
CA ALA A 281 -4.45 -0.79 13.22
C ALA A 281 -4.92 -0.65 11.78
N ARG A 282 -4.30 0.16 10.93
CA ARG A 282 -4.85 0.41 9.58
C ARG A 282 -3.83 0.23 8.46
N LEU A 283 -4.11 -0.71 7.58
CA LEU A 283 -3.50 -0.84 6.26
C LEU A 283 -4.57 -0.51 5.20
N ASN A 284 -4.20 0.05 4.06
CA ASN A 284 -5.07 0.02 2.90
C ASN A 284 -4.52 -1.08 1.99
N GLY A 285 -5.35 -2.08 1.71
CA GLY A 285 -5.00 -3.15 0.80
C GLY A 285 -5.06 -2.66 -0.65
N LEU A 286 -4.50 -3.46 -1.55
CA LEU A 286 -4.65 -3.27 -2.98
C LEU A 286 -6.13 -3.12 -3.35
N HIS A 287 -6.49 -2.08 -4.11
CA HIS A 287 -7.76 -2.01 -4.84
C HIS A 287 -7.79 -3.04 -6.00
N ALA A 288 -7.39 -4.28 -5.72
CA ALA A 288 -7.72 -5.45 -6.51
C ALA A 288 -9.15 -5.89 -6.17
N PRO A 289 -9.81 -6.73 -6.97
CA PRO A 289 -11.10 -7.30 -6.61
C PRO A 289 -10.94 -8.17 -5.35
N SER A 290 -11.21 -7.59 -4.18
CA SER A 290 -11.23 -8.32 -2.91
C SER A 290 -12.64 -8.89 -2.66
N PRO A 291 -12.76 -10.15 -2.17
CA PRO A 291 -14.04 -10.73 -1.78
C PRO A 291 -14.67 -10.01 -0.57
N VAL A 292 -13.93 -9.11 0.08
CA VAL A 292 -14.32 -8.34 1.26
C VAL A 292 -13.95 -6.87 1.08
N ASP A 293 -14.62 -5.98 1.79
CA ASP A 293 -14.33 -4.55 1.76
C ASP A 293 -13.36 -4.15 2.88
N VAL A 294 -13.40 -4.90 3.99
CA VAL A 294 -12.51 -4.76 5.15
C VAL A 294 -12.10 -6.15 5.65
N ARG A 295 -10.82 -6.34 5.93
CA ARG A 295 -10.29 -7.53 6.64
C ARG A 295 -9.69 -7.10 7.97
N ILE A 296 -9.95 -7.87 9.02
CA ILE A 296 -9.46 -7.60 10.37
C ILE A 296 -8.64 -8.82 10.83
N VAL A 297 -7.33 -8.67 10.93
CA VAL A 297 -6.42 -9.66 11.50
C VAL A 297 -6.29 -9.37 13.00
N VAL A 298 -6.88 -10.22 13.83
CA VAL A 298 -6.96 -10.06 15.28
C VAL A 298 -5.59 -10.28 15.92
N GLY A 299 -5.09 -9.29 16.67
CA GLY A 299 -3.83 -9.35 17.41
C GLY A 299 -4.01 -9.54 18.91
N GLN A 300 -2.90 -9.63 19.64
CA GLN A 300 -2.91 -9.82 21.10
C GLN A 300 -3.47 -8.63 21.87
N ASP A 301 -3.36 -7.43 21.31
CA ASP A 301 -3.81 -6.15 21.87
C ASP A 301 -5.32 -6.09 22.16
N ILE A 302 -6.15 -6.74 21.34
CA ILE A 302 -7.61 -6.72 21.51
C ILE A 302 -8.13 -7.84 22.44
N LEU A 303 -7.33 -8.89 22.70
CA LEU A 303 -7.77 -10.01 23.54
C LEU A 303 -8.34 -9.61 24.92
N PRO A 304 -7.81 -8.59 25.63
CA PRO A 304 -8.35 -8.15 26.92
C PRO A 304 -9.76 -7.53 26.82
N THR A 305 -10.17 -7.04 25.65
CA THR A 305 -11.50 -6.43 25.43
C THR A 305 -12.55 -7.47 25.02
N LEU A 306 -12.12 -8.62 24.50
CA LEU A 306 -12.96 -9.76 24.10
C LEU A 306 -13.35 -10.64 25.31
N LYS A 307 -14.26 -10.14 26.15
CA LYS A 307 -14.83 -10.90 27.27
C LYS A 307 -15.87 -11.92 26.85
#